data_AF-A0A399J5S3-F1
#
_entry.id   AF-A0A399J5S3-F1
#
_cell.length_a   1.000
_cell.length_b   1.000
_cell.length_c   1.000
_cell.angle_alpha   90.00
_cell.angle_beta   90.00
_cell.angle_gamma   90.00
#
_symmetry.space_group_name_H-M   'P 1'
#
loop_
_entity.id
_entity.type
_entity.pdbx_description
1 polymer ?
#
loop_
_entity_poly.entity_id
_entity_poly.type
_entity_poly.pdbx_seq_one_letter_code
_entity_poly.pdbx_strand_id
1 'polypeptide(L)'
;WHSKHSRHHGNPNRVGKDPDIEPDTIVFLAEDANRSKGLIRRLVAHQGWLFFPLLTLEGLNLHRHSIWHLISQRKVKGRWLELGMITARFGFLLIPLFTLLPLGTAFAFMGVQLAVFGVYMGASFAPNHKGMPVIAASAKLD
;
A
#
# COMPACT_ATOMS: atom_id res chain seq x y z
N TRP A 1 9.36 2.59 0.33
CA TRP A 1 9.13 1.67 1.46
C TRP A 1 9.94 2.08 2.70
N HIS A 2 11.28 2.07 2.63
CA HIS A 2 12.16 2.27 3.80
C HIS A 2 11.82 3.52 4.64
N SER A 3 11.76 4.71 4.02
CA SER A 3 11.44 5.95 4.74
C SER A 3 10.05 5.94 5.42
N LYS A 4 9.03 5.38 4.76
CA LYS A 4 7.66 5.25 5.31
C LYS A 4 7.67 4.28 6.50
N HIS A 5 8.25 3.10 6.30
CA HIS A 5 8.23 2.02 7.27
C HIS A 5 9.05 2.35 8.54
N SER A 6 10.19 3.03 8.39
CA SER A 6 10.96 3.51 9.54
C SER A 6 10.19 4.54 10.38
N ARG A 7 9.38 5.41 9.76
CA ARG A 7 8.51 6.33 10.50
C ARG A 7 7.41 5.60 11.27
N HIS A 8 6.77 4.63 10.62
CA HIS A 8 5.76 3.77 11.24
C HIS A 8 6.32 3.08 12.50
N HIS A 9 7.44 2.36 12.38
CA HIS A 9 8.04 1.66 13.53
C HIS A 9 8.49 2.58 14.67
N GLY A 10 8.83 3.84 14.38
CA GLY A 10 9.20 4.81 15.41
C GLY A 10 8.00 5.37 16.19
N ASN A 11 6.79 5.34 15.65
CA ASN A 11 5.59 5.90 16.28
C ASN A 11 4.30 5.15 15.86
N PRO A 12 4.20 3.83 16.06
CA PRO A 12 3.08 3.05 15.52
C PRO A 12 1.74 3.50 16.13
N ASN A 13 0.69 3.46 15.32
CA ASN A 13 -0.69 3.86 15.66
C ASN A 13 -0.83 5.29 16.20
N ARG A 14 0.16 6.17 16.02
CA ARG A 14 0.11 7.54 16.53
C ARG A 14 -0.37 8.54 15.48
N VAL A 15 -1.47 9.22 15.79
CA VAL A 15 -2.10 10.21 14.91
C VAL A 15 -1.11 11.29 14.51
N GLY A 16 -0.99 11.52 13.20
CA GLY A 16 -0.12 12.53 12.60
C GLY A 16 1.37 12.16 12.54
N LYS A 17 1.76 10.97 13.01
CA LYS A 17 3.15 10.48 12.92
C LYS A 17 3.25 9.20 12.11
N ASP A 18 2.35 8.26 12.38
CA ASP A 18 2.29 6.98 11.68
C ASP A 18 1.63 7.15 10.30
N PRO A 19 2.39 6.97 9.20
CA PRO A 19 1.82 7.06 7.86
C PRO A 19 0.89 5.90 7.49
N ASP A 20 0.83 4.82 8.29
CA ASP A 20 0.00 3.65 8.00
C ASP A 20 -1.45 3.78 8.51
N ILE A 21 -1.73 4.79 9.34
CA ILE A 21 -3.11 5.15 9.77
C ILE A 21 -3.62 6.46 9.15
N GLU A 22 -2.83 7.09 8.27
CA GLU A 22 -3.29 8.22 7.47
C GLU A 22 -4.45 7.78 6.55
N PRO A 23 -5.47 8.62 6.34
CA PRO A 23 -6.64 8.24 5.57
C PRO A 23 -6.30 7.98 4.10
N ASP A 24 -6.69 6.80 3.63
CA ASP A 24 -6.63 6.41 2.21
C ASP A 24 -7.91 5.63 1.84
N THR A 25 -7.81 4.42 1.26
CA THR A 25 -8.96 3.59 0.92
C THR A 25 -9.65 3.02 2.18
N ILE A 26 -8.88 2.86 3.27
CA ILE A 26 -9.33 2.43 4.59
C ILE A 26 -9.09 3.59 5.56
N VAL A 27 -9.99 3.77 6.53
CA VAL A 27 -9.89 4.83 7.54
C VAL A 27 -9.91 4.25 8.95
N PHE A 28 -9.05 4.80 9.81
CA PHE A 28 -8.89 4.38 11.21
C PHE A 28 -9.57 5.33 12.21
N LEU A 29 -9.84 6.58 11.78
CA LEU A 29 -10.41 7.63 12.60
C LEU A 29 -11.86 7.94 12.19
N ALA A 30 -12.71 8.22 13.17
CA ALA A 30 -14.11 8.59 12.93
C ALA A 30 -14.21 9.92 12.17
N GLU A 31 -13.28 10.84 12.43
CA GLU A 31 -13.17 12.12 11.75
C GLU A 31 -12.94 11.96 10.24
N ASP A 32 -12.12 10.98 9.85
CA ASP A 32 -11.84 10.69 8.44
C ASP A 32 -13.02 10.00 7.77
N ALA A 33 -13.69 9.09 8.47
CA ALA A 33 -14.94 8.49 8.01
C ALA A 33 -16.01 9.57 7.73
N ASN A 34 -16.14 10.55 8.62
CA ASN A 34 -17.08 11.67 8.47
C ASN A 34 -16.73 12.63 7.33
N ARG A 35 -15.45 12.71 6.94
CA ARG A 35 -14.98 13.52 5.80
C ARG A 35 -15.13 12.81 4.45
N SER A 36 -15.32 11.49 4.46
CA SER A 36 -15.45 10.69 3.23
C SER A 36 -16.69 11.07 2.41
N LYS A 37 -16.55 11.09 1.08
CA LYS A 37 -17.62 11.47 0.13
C LYS A 37 -17.71 10.48 -1.04
N GLY A 38 -18.85 10.47 -1.72
CA GLY A 38 -19.06 9.70 -2.94
C GLY A 38 -18.78 8.19 -2.79
N LEU A 39 -17.99 7.64 -3.71
CA LEU A 39 -17.62 6.22 -3.72
C LEU A 39 -16.82 5.82 -2.47
N ILE A 40 -15.89 6.67 -2.02
CA ILE A 40 -15.07 6.39 -0.83
C ILE A 40 -15.94 6.24 0.41
N ARG A 41 -17.00 7.05 0.58
CA ARG A 41 -17.94 6.89 1.70
C ARG A 41 -18.61 5.52 1.72
N ARG A 42 -18.95 4.98 0.55
CA ARG A 42 -19.54 3.63 0.43
C ARG A 42 -18.52 2.55 0.77
N LEU A 43 -17.26 2.72 0.34
CA LEU A 43 -16.16 1.81 0.71
C LEU A 43 -15.93 1.83 2.23
N VAL A 44 -15.82 3.02 2.83
CA VAL A 44 -15.65 3.20 4.28
C VAL A 44 -16.80 2.57 5.07
N ALA A 45 -18.04 2.76 4.64
CA ALA A 45 -19.21 2.18 5.32
C ALA A 45 -19.19 0.64 5.37
N HIS A 46 -18.50 -0.01 4.43
CA HIS A 46 -18.38 -1.47 4.34
C HIS A 46 -16.92 -1.94 4.43
N GLN A 47 -16.01 -1.11 4.95
CA GLN A 47 -14.57 -1.35 4.85
C GLN A 47 -14.13 -2.65 5.53
N GLY A 48 -14.84 -3.10 6.58
CA GLY A 48 -14.53 -4.37 7.23
C GLY A 48 -14.65 -5.59 6.31
N TRP A 49 -15.70 -5.62 5.46
CA TRP A 49 -15.90 -6.68 4.47
C TRP A 49 -15.06 -6.45 3.22
N LEU A 50 -14.98 -5.20 2.77
CA LEU A 50 -14.25 -4.83 1.57
C LEU A 50 -12.74 -4.90 1.75
N PHE A 51 -12.23 -4.94 2.98
CA PHE A 51 -10.81 -5.07 3.28
C PHE A 51 -10.17 -6.24 2.51
N PHE A 52 -10.74 -7.45 2.60
CA PHE A 52 -10.20 -8.64 1.96
C PHE A 52 -10.14 -8.58 0.42
N PRO A 53 -11.24 -8.23 -0.30
CA PRO A 53 -11.14 -8.07 -1.75
C PRO A 53 -10.24 -6.89 -2.14
N LEU A 54 -10.21 -5.80 -1.37
CA LEU A 54 -9.29 -4.69 -1.62
C LEU A 54 -7.82 -5.08 -1.46
N LEU A 55 -7.49 -6.07 -0.60
CA LEU A 55 -6.13 -6.59 -0.53
C LEU A 55 -5.62 -7.15 -1.86
N THR A 56 -6.48 -7.66 -2.73
CA THR A 56 -6.06 -8.12 -4.07
C THR A 56 -5.53 -6.96 -4.94
N LEU A 57 -5.89 -5.72 -4.61
CA LEU A 57 -5.43 -4.52 -5.30
C LEU A 57 -4.24 -3.86 -4.59
N GLU A 58 -3.94 -4.26 -3.35
CA GLU A 58 -2.87 -3.64 -2.56
C GLU A 58 -1.51 -3.82 -3.21
N GLY A 59 -1.29 -4.95 -3.90
CA GLY A 59 -0.08 -5.17 -4.68
C GLY A 59 0.15 -4.07 -5.71
N LEU A 60 -0.88 -3.67 -6.45
CA LEU A 60 -0.81 -2.56 -7.40
C LEU A 60 -0.59 -1.22 -6.70
N ASN A 61 -1.27 -0.99 -5.58
CA ASN A 61 -1.15 0.23 -4.80
C ASN A 61 0.29 0.46 -4.31
N LEU A 62 0.94 -0.60 -3.79
CA LEU A 62 2.34 -0.55 -3.34
C LEU A 62 3.31 -0.21 -4.49
N HIS A 63 3.14 -0.84 -5.65
CA HIS A 63 3.96 -0.52 -6.83
C HIS A 63 3.74 0.92 -7.29
N ARG A 64 2.48 1.36 -7.33
CA ARG A 64 2.11 2.76 -7.65
C ARG A 64 2.84 3.73 -6.72
N HIS A 65 2.74 3.55 -5.40
CA HIS A 65 3.42 4.42 -4.43
C HIS A 65 4.94 4.41 -4.58
N SER A 66 5.53 3.24 -4.86
CA SER A 66 6.98 3.12 -5.09
C SER A 66 7.43 3.96 -6.30
N ILE A 67 6.73 3.84 -7.43
CA ILE A 67 7.05 4.60 -8.64
C ILE A 67 6.81 6.09 -8.43
N TRP A 68 5.64 6.49 -7.89
CA TRP A 68 5.32 7.89 -7.64
C TRP A 68 6.33 8.56 -6.71
N HIS A 69 6.79 7.86 -5.67
CA HIS A 69 7.84 8.36 -4.78
C HIS A 69 9.13 8.66 -5.54
N LEU A 70 9.55 7.73 -6.41
CA LEU A 70 10.80 7.83 -7.17
C LEU A 70 10.76 8.91 -8.25
N ILE A 71 9.62 9.15 -8.88
CA ILE A 71 9.47 10.21 -9.90
C ILE A 71 9.09 11.58 -9.32
N SER A 72 8.80 11.67 -8.02
CA SER A 72 8.44 12.93 -7.37
C SER A 72 9.58 13.96 -7.37
N GLN A 73 9.25 15.22 -7.13
CA GLN A 73 10.24 16.31 -7.02
C GLN A 73 11.08 16.26 -5.75
N ARG A 74 10.77 15.37 -4.79
CA ARG A 74 11.53 15.25 -3.54
C ARG A 74 12.93 14.69 -3.80
N LYS A 75 13.91 15.06 -2.99
CA LYS A 75 15.24 14.43 -3.06
C LYS A 75 15.12 12.98 -2.56
N VAL A 76 15.48 12.02 -3.41
CA VAL A 76 15.51 10.59 -3.07
C VAL A 76 16.93 10.07 -3.26
N LYS A 77 17.54 9.61 -2.16
CA LYS A 77 18.89 9.03 -2.18
C LYS A 77 18.86 7.74 -3.00
N GLY A 78 19.80 7.57 -3.93
CA GLY A 78 19.87 6.36 -4.74
C GLY A 78 18.77 6.20 -5.80
N ARG A 79 18.01 7.28 -6.12
CA ARG A 79 16.88 7.25 -7.07
C ARG A 79 17.14 6.44 -8.33
N TRP A 80 18.25 6.70 -9.02
CA TRP A 80 18.55 6.06 -10.30
C TRP A 80 18.88 4.58 -10.15
N LEU A 81 19.51 4.20 -9.03
CA LEU A 81 19.74 2.79 -8.71
C LEU A 81 18.42 2.08 -8.40
N GLU A 82 17.55 2.68 -7.59
CA GLU A 82 16.22 2.12 -7.30
C GLU A 82 15.36 1.99 -8.55
N LEU A 83 15.31 3.02 -9.40
CA LEU A 83 14.63 2.96 -10.69
C LEU A 83 15.22 1.87 -11.59
N GLY A 84 16.55 1.79 -11.70
CA GLY A 84 17.22 0.75 -12.48
C GLY A 84 16.87 -0.67 -12.00
N MET A 85 16.89 -0.91 -10.69
CA MET A 85 16.51 -2.21 -10.11
C MET A 85 15.04 -2.54 -10.35
N ILE A 86 14.14 -1.57 -10.22
CA ILE A 86 12.71 -1.77 -10.47
C ILE A 86 12.44 -2.04 -11.95
N THR A 87 13.05 -1.26 -12.85
CA THR A 87 12.94 -1.46 -14.30
C THR A 87 13.50 -2.83 -14.69
N ALA A 88 14.66 -3.21 -14.17
CA ALA A 88 15.24 -4.54 -14.42
C ALA A 88 14.30 -5.65 -13.92
N ARG A 89 13.80 -5.55 -12.68
CA ARG A 89 12.85 -6.51 -12.10
C ARG A 89 11.61 -6.67 -12.99
N PHE A 90 11.00 -5.56 -13.42
CA PHE A 90 9.83 -5.62 -14.30
C PHE A 90 10.19 -6.14 -15.68
N GLY A 91 11.34 -5.79 -16.25
CA GLY A 91 11.81 -6.34 -17.52
C GLY A 91 11.97 -7.86 -17.46
N PHE A 92 12.64 -8.36 -16.43
CA PHE A 92 12.85 -9.80 -16.21
C PHE A 92 11.55 -10.58 -16.02
N LEU A 93 10.51 -9.95 -15.49
CA LEU A 93 9.20 -10.57 -15.32
C LEU A 93 8.34 -10.46 -16.60
N LEU A 94 8.16 -9.23 -17.10
CA LEU A 94 7.19 -8.93 -18.14
C LEU A 94 7.66 -9.38 -19.52
N ILE A 95 8.95 -9.24 -19.84
CA ILE A 95 9.44 -9.62 -21.18
C ILE A 95 9.18 -11.11 -21.44
N PRO A 96 9.64 -12.06 -20.60
CA PRO A 96 9.38 -13.48 -20.84
C PRO A 96 7.88 -13.81 -20.85
N LEU A 97 7.08 -13.23 -19.94
CA LEU A 97 5.65 -13.51 -19.89
C LEU A 97 4.95 -13.15 -21.20
N PHE A 98 5.22 -11.97 -21.74
CA PHE A 98 4.55 -11.49 -22.95
C PHE A 98 5.19 -11.98 -24.26
N THR A 99 6.40 -12.54 -24.22
CA THR A 99 7.01 -13.18 -25.40
C THR A 99 6.79 -14.68 -25.46
N LEU A 100 6.64 -15.36 -24.33
CA LEU A 100 6.59 -16.83 -24.25
C LEU A 100 5.17 -17.38 -24.03
N LEU A 101 4.24 -16.58 -23.47
CA LEU A 101 2.88 -17.02 -23.20
C LEU A 101 1.88 -16.39 -24.19
N PRO A 102 0.74 -17.05 -24.44
CA PRO A 102 -0.40 -16.40 -25.07
C PRO A 102 -0.78 -15.13 -24.29
N LEU A 103 -1.18 -14.08 -25.01
CA LEU A 103 -1.45 -12.76 -24.44
C LEU A 103 -2.42 -12.81 -23.25
N GLY A 104 -3.53 -13.55 -23.40
CA GLY A 104 -4.51 -13.72 -22.32
C GLY A 104 -3.94 -14.41 -21.08
N THR A 105 -3.08 -15.41 -21.27
CA THR A 105 -2.41 -16.12 -20.19
C THR A 105 -1.39 -15.23 -19.46
N ALA A 106 -0.66 -14.39 -20.19
CA ALA A 106 0.26 -13.42 -19.58
C ALA A 106 -0.48 -12.43 -18.67
N PHE A 107 -1.61 -11.89 -19.12
CA PHE A 107 -2.46 -11.03 -18.28
C PHE A 107 -3.06 -11.78 -17.09
N ALA A 108 -3.55 -13.01 -17.28
CA ALA A 108 -4.06 -13.83 -16.19
C ALA A 108 -2.99 -14.11 -15.13
N PHE A 109 -1.76 -14.44 -15.55
CA PHE A 109 -0.62 -14.62 -14.67
C PHE A 109 -0.35 -13.35 -13.85
N MET A 110 -0.28 -12.18 -14.50
CA MET A 110 -0.06 -10.91 -13.83
C MET A 110 -1.17 -10.60 -12.82
N GLY A 111 -2.44 -10.82 -13.20
CA GLY A 111 -3.58 -10.60 -12.32
C GLY A 111 -3.51 -11.46 -11.05
N VAL A 112 -3.27 -12.77 -11.20
CA VAL A 112 -3.13 -13.70 -10.07
C VAL A 112 -1.93 -13.34 -9.22
N GLN A 113 -0.77 -13.08 -9.84
CA GLN A 113 0.47 -12.74 -9.13
C GLN A 113 0.30 -11.48 -8.29
N LEU A 114 -0.31 -10.42 -8.84
CA LEU A 114 -0.56 -9.17 -8.14
C LEU A 114 -1.58 -9.32 -7.02
N ALA A 115 -2.65 -10.09 -7.26
CA ALA A 115 -3.69 -10.37 -6.26
C ALA A 115 -3.14 -11.13 -5.06
N VAL A 116 -2.41 -12.22 -5.31
CA VAL A 116 -1.78 -13.04 -4.27
C VAL A 116 -0.73 -12.23 -3.51
N PHE A 117 0.10 -11.46 -4.22
CA PHE A 117 1.07 -10.58 -3.59
C PHE A 117 0.39 -9.53 -2.69
N GLY A 118 -0.69 -8.91 -3.17
CA GLY A 118 -1.45 -7.93 -2.40
C GLY A 118 -2.06 -8.52 -1.12
N VAL A 119 -2.70 -9.69 -1.21
CA VAL A 119 -3.22 -10.42 -0.05
C VAL A 119 -2.10 -10.76 0.93
N TYR A 120 -0.98 -11.28 0.45
CA TYR A 120 0.15 -11.64 1.30
C TYR A 120 0.71 -10.42 2.05
N MET A 121 1.00 -9.33 1.34
CA MET A 121 1.57 -8.13 1.95
C MET A 121 0.57 -7.46 2.91
N GLY A 122 -0.68 -7.27 2.48
CA GLY A 122 -1.70 -6.59 3.27
C GLY A 122 -2.11 -7.38 4.51
N ALA A 123 -2.27 -8.70 4.41
CA ALA A 123 -2.60 -9.56 5.54
C ALA A 123 -1.45 -9.64 6.56
N SER A 124 -0.20 -9.48 6.11
CA SER A 124 0.96 -9.46 7.00
C SER A 124 1.08 -8.15 7.80
N PHE A 125 0.70 -7.01 7.22
CA PHE A 125 0.81 -5.71 7.89
C PHE A 125 -0.42 -5.32 8.71
N ALA A 126 -1.62 -5.68 8.26
CA ALA A 126 -2.87 -5.26 8.89
C ALA A 126 -2.99 -5.61 10.39
N PRO A 127 -2.51 -6.77 10.88
CA PRO A 127 -2.54 -7.08 12.32
C PRO A 127 -1.81 -6.07 13.21
N ASN A 128 -0.82 -5.32 12.69
CA ASN A 128 -0.13 -4.29 13.49
C ASN A 128 -1.02 -3.10 13.86
N HIS A 129 -2.14 -2.92 13.17
CA HIS A 129 -3.09 -1.82 13.38
C HIS A 129 -4.47 -2.33 13.77
N LYS A 130 -4.91 -3.45 13.19
CA LYS A 130 -6.25 -3.99 13.39
C LYS A 130 -6.39 -4.50 14.83
N GLY A 131 -7.27 -3.85 15.59
CA GLY A 131 -7.52 -4.19 16.99
C GLY A 131 -6.57 -3.53 17.98
N MET A 132 -5.63 -2.70 17.50
CA MET A 132 -4.70 -1.96 18.35
C MET A 132 -5.26 -0.57 18.68
N PRO A 133 -4.95 0.01 19.86
CA PRO A 133 -5.35 1.37 20.19
C PRO A 133 -4.72 2.40 19.26
N VAL A 134 -5.50 3.43 18.90
CA VAL A 134 -4.99 4.61 18.20
C VAL A 134 -4.53 5.64 19.22
N ILE A 135 -3.26 6.03 19.16
CA ILE A 135 -2.61 6.93 20.11
C ILE A 135 -2.79 8.39 19.65
N ALA A 136 -3.42 9.21 20.50
CA ALA A 136 -3.60 10.63 20.23
C ALA A 136 -2.26 11.35 20.02
N ALA A 137 -2.25 12.40 19.18
CA ALA A 137 -1.04 13.15 18.86
C ALA A 137 -0.34 13.72 20.12
N SER A 138 -1.13 14.19 21.10
CA SER A 138 -0.67 14.78 22.37
C SER A 138 -0.31 13.77 23.46
N ALA A 139 -0.55 12.47 23.25
CA ALA A 139 -0.24 11.46 24.26
C ALA A 139 1.27 11.39 24.51
N LYS A 140 1.65 11.38 25.79
CA LYS A 140 2.99 10.98 26.22
C LYS A 140 2.96 9.46 26.36
N LEU A 141 3.83 8.80 25.59
CA LEU A 141 4.12 7.38 25.76
C LEU A 141 5.27 7.36 26.77
N ASP A 142 5.03 6.70 27.90
CA ASP A 142 5.98 6.49 29.00
C ASP A 142 7.07 5.47 28.64
#